data_AF-A0A1I5NT19-F1
#
_entry.id   AF-A0A1I5NT19-F1
#
_cell.length_a   1.000
_cell.length_b   1.000
_cell.length_c   1.000
_cell.angle_alpha   90.00
_cell.angle_beta   90.00
_cell.angle_gamma   90.00
#
_symmetry.space_group_name_H-M   'P 1'
#
loop_
_entity.id
_entity.type
_entity.pdbx_description
1 polymer ?
#
loop_
_entity_poly.entity_id
_entity_poly.type
_entity_poly.pdbx_seq_one_letter_code
_entity_poly.pdbx_strand_id
1 'polypeptide(L)'
;MADKKRDLVVHYDELLGKVIFYSTDVENTAAIRAKEFDGVAPEVAFFREQSADDAEKSLGHLVFSLIDLNSQTKICIRDYESEAHAAHAEMVTEWQEQIESGDPEAQFHFSGELYVQAMKSGSLSDLMRADVLLRASAAQGHAAAISKLEIWSDLKSIAERRIARDSKHPTP
;
A
#
# COMPACT_ATOMS: atom_id res chain seq x y z
N MET A 1 30.30 -9.63 -35.37
CA MET A 1 30.51 -9.80 -33.91
C MET A 1 29.13 -9.80 -33.31
N ALA A 2 28.74 -10.84 -32.58
CA ALA A 2 27.43 -10.82 -31.93
C ALA A 2 27.45 -9.72 -30.86
N ASP A 3 26.54 -8.76 -30.96
CA ASP A 3 26.42 -7.70 -29.95
C ASP A 3 26.22 -8.35 -28.58
N LYS A 4 27.14 -8.07 -27.66
CA LYS A 4 27.03 -8.56 -26.29
C LYS A 4 25.76 -7.96 -25.66
N LYS A 5 25.00 -8.76 -24.90
CA LYS A 5 23.83 -8.30 -24.15
C LYS A 5 24.22 -7.13 -23.24
N ARG A 6 23.50 -6.02 -23.36
CA ARG A 6 23.61 -4.88 -22.45
C ARG A 6 22.39 -4.80 -21.55
N ASP A 7 22.62 -4.40 -20.31
CA ASP A 7 21.58 -4.09 -19.35
C ASP A 7 21.39 -2.57 -19.27
N LEU A 8 20.17 -2.16 -18.91
CA LEU A 8 19.83 -0.78 -18.59
C LEU A 8 19.87 -0.59 -17.07
N VAL A 9 20.63 0.38 -16.60
CA VAL A 9 20.66 0.79 -15.19
C VAL A 9 20.15 2.21 -15.09
N VAL A 10 19.11 2.41 -14.28
CA VAL A 10 18.56 3.73 -13.97
C VAL A 10 19.12 4.19 -12.63
N HIS A 11 19.78 5.34 -12.63
CA HIS A 11 20.34 5.96 -11.43
C HIS A 11 19.74 7.35 -11.25
N TYR A 12 19.28 7.65 -10.05
CA TYR A 12 18.89 9.00 -9.68
C TYR A 12 20.02 9.65 -8.87
N ASP A 13 20.70 10.63 -9.47
CA ASP A 13 21.67 11.49 -8.81
C ASP A 13 20.92 12.59 -8.06
N GLU A 14 20.72 12.37 -6.76
CA GLU A 14 19.95 13.27 -5.89
C GLU A 14 20.60 14.65 -5.75
N LEU A 15 21.93 14.73 -5.79
CA LEU A 15 22.65 16.00 -5.63
C LEU A 15 22.47 16.90 -6.85
N LEU A 16 22.45 16.29 -8.05
CA LEU A 16 22.26 17.02 -9.30
C LEU A 16 20.80 17.07 -9.74
N GLY A 17 19.90 16.33 -9.08
CA GLY A 17 18.50 16.18 -9.47
C GLY A 17 18.32 15.54 -10.84
N LYS A 18 19.16 14.55 -11.19
CA LYS A 18 19.19 13.95 -12.55
C LYS A 18 18.90 12.46 -12.53
N VAL A 19 17.99 12.02 -13.40
CA VAL A 19 17.84 10.60 -13.74
C VAL A 19 18.78 10.28 -14.90
N ILE A 20 19.68 9.32 -14.69
CA ILE A 20 20.69 8.90 -15.64
C ILE A 20 20.41 7.45 -16.05
N PHE A 21 20.36 7.23 -17.36
CA PHE A 21 20.14 5.92 -17.97
C PHE A 21 21.47 5.40 -18.52
N TYR A 22 22.04 4.40 -17.87
CA TYR A 22 23.28 3.77 -18.31
C TYR A 22 22.98 2.50 -19.11
N SER A 23 23.64 2.34 -20.26
CA SER A 23 23.72 1.06 -20.96
C SER A 23 25.06 0.40 -20.64
N THR A 24 25.04 -0.71 -19.93
CA THR A 24 26.26 -1.38 -19.44
C THR A 24 26.29 -2.85 -19.85
N ASP A 25 27.47 -3.45 -19.93
CA ASP A 25 27.59 -4.87 -20.22
C ASP A 25 26.98 -5.70 -19.08
N VAL A 26 26.28 -6.79 -19.42
CA VAL A 26 25.59 -7.68 -18.46
C VAL A 26 26.51 -8.25 -17.37
N GLU A 27 27.81 -8.31 -17.66
CA GLU A 27 28.85 -8.74 -16.71
C GLU A 27 28.99 -7.75 -15.55
N ASN A 28 28.78 -6.44 -15.78
CA ASN A 28 28.93 -5.39 -14.77
C ASN A 28 27.80 -5.39 -13.72
N THR A 29 26.64 -5.96 -14.07
CA THR A 29 25.44 -6.04 -13.21
C THR A 29 25.28 -7.42 -12.57
N ALA A 30 26.16 -8.38 -12.87
CA ALA A 30 26.05 -9.76 -12.39
C ALA A 30 26.11 -9.86 -10.86
N ALA A 31 26.98 -9.10 -10.21
CA ALA A 31 27.09 -9.07 -8.75
C ALA A 31 25.83 -8.51 -8.08
N ILE A 32 25.14 -7.57 -8.73
CA ILE A 32 23.88 -6.99 -8.22
C ILE A 32 22.80 -8.07 -8.22
N ARG A 33 22.58 -8.75 -9.36
CA ARG A 33 21.59 -9.83 -9.47
C ARG A 33 21.84 -11.01 -8.52
N ALA A 34 23.10 -11.29 -8.20
CA ALA A 34 23.45 -12.39 -7.31
C ALA A 34 23.22 -12.08 -5.82
N LYS A 35 23.17 -10.80 -5.46
CA LYS A 35 23.14 -10.33 -4.07
C LYS A 35 21.80 -9.74 -3.66
N GLU A 36 21.18 -8.98 -4.54
CA GLU A 36 19.92 -8.27 -4.27
C GLU A 36 18.74 -9.19 -4.58
N PHE A 37 17.68 -9.11 -3.78
CA PHE A 37 16.40 -9.77 -4.08
C PHE A 37 15.88 -9.26 -5.44
N ASP A 38 15.16 -10.09 -6.21
CA ASP A 38 14.65 -9.78 -7.57
C ASP A 38 13.81 -8.48 -7.65
N GLY A 39 13.48 -7.90 -6.49
CA GLY A 39 12.87 -6.59 -6.38
C GLY A 39 11.45 -6.62 -6.94
N VAL A 40 11.07 -5.54 -7.62
CA VAL A 40 9.81 -5.49 -8.38
C VAL A 40 10.09 -6.01 -9.79
N ALA A 41 9.69 -7.26 -10.04
CA ALA A 41 9.92 -7.99 -11.29
C ALA A 41 8.58 -8.32 -12.00
N PRO A 42 7.92 -7.33 -12.62
CA PRO A 42 6.69 -7.60 -13.38
C PRO A 42 7.00 -8.46 -14.61
N GLU A 43 6.18 -9.47 -14.81
CA GLU A 43 6.31 -10.39 -15.94
C GLU A 43 6.07 -9.66 -17.28
N VAL A 44 6.85 -10.00 -18.31
CA VAL A 44 6.67 -9.41 -19.65
C VAL A 44 5.26 -9.69 -20.20
N ALA A 45 4.65 -10.81 -19.80
CA ALA A 45 3.28 -11.15 -20.17
C ALA A 45 2.27 -10.08 -19.75
N PHE A 46 2.40 -9.50 -18.55
CA PHE A 46 1.52 -8.45 -18.04
C PHE A 46 1.49 -7.21 -18.95
N PHE A 47 2.64 -6.82 -19.51
CA PHE A 47 2.71 -5.68 -20.43
C PHE A 47 2.22 -6.03 -21.84
N ARG A 48 2.34 -7.29 -22.26
CA ARG A 48 1.85 -7.74 -23.58
C ARG A 48 0.34 -7.81 -23.68
N GLU A 49 -0.35 -7.84 -22.56
CA GLU A 49 -1.82 -7.79 -22.48
C GLU A 49 -2.37 -6.37 -22.63
N GLN A 50 -1.51 -5.35 -22.65
CA GLN A 50 -1.88 -3.93 -22.76
C GLN A 50 -1.64 -3.38 -24.16
N SER A 51 -2.15 -2.17 -24.43
CA SER A 51 -1.72 -1.41 -25.60
C SER A 51 -0.24 -1.00 -25.46
N ALA A 52 0.45 -0.75 -26.57
CA ALA A 52 1.86 -0.33 -26.52
C ALA A 52 2.05 0.95 -25.69
N ASP A 53 1.20 1.95 -25.91
CA ASP A 53 1.23 3.23 -25.17
C ASP A 53 1.01 3.02 -23.67
N ASP A 54 0.09 2.14 -23.28
CA ASP A 54 -0.22 1.89 -21.87
C ASP A 54 0.89 1.08 -21.19
N ALA A 55 1.48 0.12 -21.90
CA ALA A 55 2.63 -0.63 -21.40
C ALA A 55 3.83 0.29 -21.15
N GLU A 56 4.14 1.19 -22.08
CA GLU A 56 5.23 2.17 -21.95
C GLU A 56 4.98 3.15 -20.79
N LYS A 57 3.75 3.70 -20.68
CA LYS A 57 3.37 4.56 -19.55
C LYS A 57 3.46 3.83 -18.22
N SER A 58 2.97 2.59 -18.15
CA SER A 58 2.99 1.78 -16.94
C SER A 58 4.42 1.50 -16.47
N LEU A 59 5.31 1.15 -17.40
CA LEU A 59 6.71 0.94 -17.08
C LEU A 59 7.39 2.25 -16.61
N GLY A 60 7.12 3.37 -17.29
CA GLY A 60 7.62 4.69 -16.88
C GLY A 60 7.14 5.09 -15.48
N HIS A 61 5.84 4.91 -15.19
CA HIS A 61 5.27 5.15 -13.87
C HIS A 61 5.93 4.29 -12.79
N LEU A 62 6.16 3.00 -13.08
CA LEU A 62 6.83 2.10 -12.16
C LEU A 62 8.24 2.60 -11.84
N VAL A 63 9.03 2.99 -12.85
CA VAL A 63 10.38 3.52 -12.66
C VAL A 63 10.38 4.77 -11.77
N PHE A 64 9.52 5.76 -12.03
CA PHE A 64 9.44 6.96 -11.19
C PHE A 64 9.00 6.65 -9.76
N SER A 65 8.02 5.77 -9.59
CA SER A 65 7.53 5.38 -8.27
C SER A 65 8.61 4.67 -7.46
N LEU A 66 9.43 3.83 -8.10
CA LEU A 66 10.55 3.15 -7.46
C LEU A 66 11.70 4.11 -7.10
N ILE A 67 11.98 5.10 -7.95
CA ILE A 67 12.94 6.17 -7.63
C ILE A 67 12.46 6.91 -6.38
N ASP A 68 11.22 7.40 -6.38
CA ASP A 68 10.66 8.12 -5.23
C ASP A 68 10.57 7.25 -3.99
N LEU A 69 10.26 5.96 -4.09
CA LEU A 69 10.22 5.08 -2.92
C LEU A 69 11.59 4.96 -2.24
N ASN A 70 12.67 4.88 -3.02
CA ASN A 70 14.01 4.53 -2.51
C ASN A 70 14.96 5.72 -2.35
N SER A 71 14.62 6.91 -2.86
CA SER A 71 15.46 8.11 -2.73
C SER A 71 15.29 8.81 -1.38
N GLN A 72 16.34 9.49 -0.91
CA GLN A 72 16.24 10.38 0.26
C GLN A 72 15.57 11.68 -0.14
N THR A 73 15.98 12.24 -1.26
CA THR A 73 15.37 13.41 -1.91
C THR A 73 14.39 12.91 -2.97
N LYS A 74 13.11 13.26 -2.85
CA LYS A 74 12.08 12.82 -3.80
C LYS A 74 12.20 13.58 -5.13
N ILE A 75 11.98 12.91 -6.25
CA ILE A 75 11.89 13.53 -7.58
C ILE A 75 10.61 14.34 -7.73
N CYS A 76 9.54 13.99 -6.99
CA CYS A 76 8.27 14.73 -6.91
C CYS A 76 7.62 14.98 -8.28
N ILE A 77 7.75 14.04 -9.23
CA ILE A 77 7.02 14.09 -10.51
C ILE A 77 5.51 13.99 -10.26
N ARG A 78 5.14 13.33 -9.17
CA ARG A 78 3.77 13.10 -8.73
C ARG A 78 3.72 13.22 -7.21
N ASP A 79 2.62 13.77 -6.71
CA ASP A 79 2.33 13.77 -5.29
C ASP A 79 1.67 12.44 -4.91
N TYR A 80 2.49 11.42 -4.75
CA TYR A 80 2.03 10.07 -4.41
C TYR A 80 1.30 10.02 -3.07
N GLU A 81 1.61 10.92 -2.14
CA GLU A 81 0.93 10.99 -0.85
C GLU A 81 -0.50 11.51 -1.03
N SER A 82 -0.68 12.60 -1.77
CA SER A 82 -2.01 13.14 -2.08
C SER A 82 -2.84 12.16 -2.93
N GLU A 83 -2.24 11.48 -3.91
CA GLU A 83 -2.95 10.46 -4.70
C GLU A 83 -3.37 9.26 -3.86
N ALA A 84 -2.49 8.76 -2.99
CA ALA A 84 -2.84 7.68 -2.07
C ALA A 84 -3.95 8.10 -1.10
N HIS A 85 -3.94 9.35 -0.62
CA HIS A 85 -4.99 9.89 0.23
C HIS A 85 -6.34 9.98 -0.51
N ALA A 86 -6.34 10.46 -1.75
CA ALA A 86 -7.53 10.54 -2.58
C ALA A 86 -8.11 9.15 -2.89
N ALA A 87 -7.27 8.20 -3.33
CA ALA A 87 -7.68 6.83 -3.60
C ALA A 87 -8.22 6.13 -2.34
N HIS A 88 -7.60 6.38 -1.18
CA HIS A 88 -8.11 5.88 0.08
C HIS A 88 -9.49 6.49 0.44
N ALA A 89 -9.69 7.79 0.22
CA ALA A 89 -10.98 8.44 0.47
C ALA A 89 -12.10 7.89 -0.46
N GLU A 90 -11.78 7.63 -1.72
CA GLU A 90 -12.70 7.00 -2.68
C GLU A 90 -13.06 5.57 -2.23
N MET A 91 -12.06 4.76 -1.88
CA MET A 91 -12.26 3.40 -1.37
C MET A 91 -13.12 3.38 -0.08
N VAL A 92 -12.90 4.31 0.84
CA VAL A 92 -13.73 4.47 2.05
C VAL A 92 -15.17 4.82 1.69
N THR A 93 -15.38 5.66 0.69
CA THR A 93 -16.72 6.04 0.21
C THR A 93 -17.43 4.83 -0.39
N GLU A 94 -16.75 4.08 -1.26
CA GLU A 94 -17.27 2.86 -1.86
C GLU A 94 -17.65 1.82 -0.79
N TRP A 95 -16.81 1.59 0.20
CA TRP A 95 -17.15 0.68 1.30
C TRP A 95 -18.37 1.14 2.09
N GLN A 96 -18.55 2.45 2.29
CA GLN A 96 -19.73 2.96 2.99
C GLN A 96 -21.02 2.66 2.21
N GLU A 97 -21.01 2.87 0.89
CA GLU A 97 -22.15 2.52 0.02
C GLU A 97 -22.42 1.01 0.03
N GLN A 98 -21.38 0.19 -0.06
CA GLN A 98 -21.50 -1.28 -0.02
C GLN A 98 -22.03 -1.76 1.33
N ILE A 99 -21.60 -1.15 2.44
CA ILE A 99 -22.12 -1.45 3.78
C ILE A 99 -23.62 -1.14 3.89
N GLU A 100 -24.08 -0.02 3.30
CA GLU A 100 -25.51 0.31 3.26
C GLU A 100 -26.31 -0.74 2.48
N SER A 101 -25.72 -1.33 1.44
CA SER A 101 -26.31 -2.45 0.71
C SER A 101 -26.21 -3.81 1.42
N GLY A 102 -25.51 -3.86 2.56
CA GLY A 102 -25.37 -5.05 3.38
C GLY A 102 -24.15 -5.92 3.07
N ASP A 103 -23.20 -5.45 2.28
CA ASP A 103 -22.04 -6.24 1.83
C ASP A 103 -21.15 -6.69 3.03
N PRO A 104 -20.99 -8.00 3.26
CA PRO A 104 -20.20 -8.51 4.38
C PRO A 104 -18.69 -8.35 4.20
N GLU A 105 -18.17 -8.30 2.98
CA GLU A 105 -16.75 -8.06 2.68
C GLU A 105 -16.40 -6.60 2.97
N ALA A 106 -17.22 -5.65 2.51
CA ALA A 106 -17.06 -4.23 2.82
C ALA A 106 -17.15 -3.95 4.33
N GLN A 107 -18.10 -4.60 5.04
CA GLN A 107 -18.20 -4.53 6.50
C GLN A 107 -16.92 -5.02 7.19
N PHE A 108 -16.31 -6.11 6.70
CA PHE A 108 -15.06 -6.63 7.25
C PHE A 108 -13.90 -5.65 7.02
N HIS A 109 -13.69 -5.21 5.78
CA HIS A 109 -12.59 -4.31 5.45
C HIS A 109 -12.68 -2.98 6.20
N PHE A 110 -13.86 -2.36 6.21
CA PHE A 110 -14.06 -1.09 6.89
C PHE A 110 -13.96 -1.23 8.42
N SER A 111 -14.30 -2.39 9.00
CA SER A 111 -14.04 -2.64 10.43
C SER A 111 -12.55 -2.61 10.78
N GLY A 112 -11.70 -3.11 9.89
CA GLY A 112 -10.25 -3.07 10.04
C GLY A 112 -9.72 -1.63 10.00
N GLU A 113 -10.19 -0.84 9.04
CA GLU A 113 -9.80 0.57 8.90
C GLU A 113 -10.21 1.38 10.13
N LEU A 114 -11.45 1.23 10.60
CA LEU A 114 -11.93 1.90 11.81
C LEU A 114 -11.15 1.49 13.06
N TYR A 115 -10.71 0.23 13.19
CA TYR A 115 -9.85 -0.19 14.30
C TYR A 115 -8.48 0.51 14.25
N VAL A 116 -7.84 0.56 13.08
CA VAL A 116 -6.57 1.27 12.91
C VAL A 116 -6.73 2.75 13.20
N GLN A 117 -7.80 3.37 12.70
CA GLN A 117 -8.12 4.77 12.93
C GLN A 117 -8.35 5.05 14.42
N ALA A 118 -9.15 4.23 15.10
CA ALA A 118 -9.39 4.35 16.54
C ALA A 118 -8.08 4.34 17.36
N MET A 119 -7.14 3.49 16.97
CA MET A 119 -5.83 3.36 17.63
C MET A 119 -4.88 4.52 17.35
N LYS A 120 -5.02 5.19 16.20
CA LYS A 120 -4.25 6.38 15.84
C LYS A 120 -4.83 7.64 16.48
N SER A 121 -6.15 7.80 16.45
CA SER A 121 -6.84 9.04 16.86
C SER A 121 -7.33 9.03 18.31
N GLY A 122 -7.30 7.88 18.99
CA GLY A 122 -7.89 7.76 20.33
C GLY A 122 -9.42 7.69 20.31
N SER A 123 -10.04 7.33 19.19
CA SER A 123 -11.50 7.39 19.00
C SER A 123 -12.20 6.11 19.49
N LEU A 124 -12.88 6.20 20.63
CA LEU A 124 -13.71 5.09 21.12
C LEU A 124 -14.91 4.82 20.22
N SER A 125 -15.48 5.86 19.59
CA SER A 125 -16.60 5.71 18.66
C SER A 125 -16.22 4.88 17.44
N ASP A 126 -15.01 5.08 16.89
CA ASP A 126 -14.53 4.29 15.76
C ASP A 126 -14.29 2.84 16.16
N LEU A 127 -13.74 2.61 17.37
CA LEU A 127 -13.57 1.26 17.90
C LEU A 127 -14.91 0.53 18.09
N MET A 128 -15.93 1.22 18.58
CA MET A 128 -17.27 0.66 18.72
C MET A 128 -17.91 0.36 17.37
N ARG A 129 -17.75 1.26 16.39
CA ARG A 129 -18.26 1.04 15.03
C ARG A 129 -17.56 -0.14 14.35
N ALA A 130 -16.25 -0.29 14.55
CA ALA A 130 -15.48 -1.46 14.09
C ALA A 130 -16.05 -2.77 14.66
N ASP A 131 -16.34 -2.82 15.97
CA ASP A 131 -16.93 -4.01 16.62
C ASP A 131 -18.30 -4.38 16.02
N VAL A 132 -19.16 -3.39 15.75
CA VAL A 132 -20.48 -3.62 15.15
C VAL A 132 -20.35 -4.19 13.74
N LEU A 133 -19.51 -3.59 12.89
CA LEU A 133 -19.33 -4.03 11.51
C LEU A 133 -18.68 -5.41 11.41
N LEU A 134 -17.67 -5.69 12.26
CA LEU A 134 -17.03 -7.00 12.30
C LEU A 134 -18.03 -8.11 12.65
N ARG A 135 -18.91 -7.86 13.64
CA ARG A 135 -19.96 -8.80 14.03
C ARG A 135 -21.02 -8.96 12.96
N ALA A 136 -21.41 -7.87 12.28
CA ALA A 136 -22.35 -7.92 11.16
C ALA A 136 -21.82 -8.77 10.01
N SER A 137 -20.55 -8.56 9.62
CA SER A 137 -19.88 -9.34 8.59
C SER A 137 -19.82 -10.84 8.95
N ALA A 138 -19.47 -11.16 10.19
CA ALA A 138 -19.43 -12.54 10.67
C ALA A 138 -20.82 -13.20 10.71
N ALA A 139 -21.86 -12.46 11.09
CA ALA A 139 -23.25 -12.96 11.11
C ALA A 139 -23.76 -13.33 9.71
N GLN A 140 -23.19 -12.72 8.66
CA GLN A 140 -23.46 -13.02 7.26
C GLN A 140 -22.58 -14.14 6.69
N GLY A 141 -21.72 -14.76 7.51
CA GLY A 141 -20.91 -15.91 7.11
C GLY A 141 -19.54 -15.57 6.54
N HIS A 142 -19.06 -14.33 6.66
CA HIS A 142 -17.73 -13.96 6.16
C HIS A 142 -16.62 -14.66 6.97
N ALA A 143 -15.88 -15.56 6.33
CA ALA A 143 -14.94 -16.46 7.01
C ALA A 143 -13.84 -15.72 7.79
N ALA A 144 -13.25 -14.68 7.20
CA ALA A 144 -12.19 -13.91 7.85
C ALA A 144 -12.74 -13.11 9.05
N ALA A 145 -14.00 -12.65 9.00
CA ALA A 145 -14.63 -11.96 10.12
C ALA A 145 -14.89 -12.91 11.28
N ILE A 146 -15.38 -14.12 10.99
CA ILE A 146 -15.58 -15.19 11.99
C ILE A 146 -14.26 -15.53 12.69
N SER A 147 -13.21 -15.77 11.91
CA SER A 147 -11.88 -16.07 12.48
C SER A 147 -11.33 -14.88 13.30
N LYS A 148 -11.53 -13.64 12.83
CA LYS A 148 -11.08 -12.45 13.56
C LYS A 148 -11.81 -12.28 14.91
N LEU A 149 -13.08 -12.68 15.01
CA LEU A 149 -13.85 -12.61 16.25
C LEU A 149 -13.29 -13.50 17.37
N GLU A 150 -12.58 -14.57 17.04
CA GLU A 150 -11.96 -15.47 18.03
C GLU A 150 -10.95 -14.74 18.92
N ILE A 151 -10.25 -13.75 18.37
CA ILE A 151 -9.23 -12.94 19.07
C ILE A 151 -9.70 -11.51 19.36
N TRP A 152 -10.91 -11.14 18.94
CA TRP A 152 -11.35 -9.75 18.93
C TRP A 152 -11.52 -9.15 20.32
N SER A 153 -11.96 -9.94 21.32
CA SER A 153 -12.12 -9.47 22.70
C SER A 153 -10.81 -8.93 23.28
N ASP A 154 -9.71 -9.62 22.99
CA ASP A 154 -8.39 -9.26 23.50
C ASP A 154 -7.87 -8.01 22.79
N LEU A 155 -8.01 -7.98 21.45
CA LEU A 155 -7.63 -6.83 20.63
C LEU A 155 -8.39 -5.57 21.04
N LYS A 156 -9.72 -5.67 21.21
CA LYS A 156 -10.57 -4.57 21.64
C LYS A 156 -10.19 -4.08 23.03
N SER A 157 -9.96 -4.98 23.98
CA SER A 157 -9.55 -4.62 25.35
C SER A 157 -8.18 -3.95 25.41
N ILE A 158 -7.24 -4.33 24.53
CA ILE A 158 -5.95 -3.65 24.39
C ILE A 158 -6.16 -2.24 23.82
N ALA A 159 -7.01 -2.10 22.80
CA ALA A 159 -7.31 -0.82 22.17
C ALA A 159 -7.98 0.16 23.15
N GLU A 160 -9.01 -0.28 23.88
CA GLU A 160 -9.69 0.52 24.90
C GLU A 160 -8.73 1.04 25.98
N ARG A 161 -7.83 0.19 26.47
CA ARG A 161 -6.81 0.59 27.45
C ARG A 161 -5.84 1.63 26.90
N ARG A 162 -5.41 1.47 25.64
CA ARG A 162 -4.52 2.43 24.98
C ARG A 162 -5.20 3.79 24.81
N ILE A 163 -6.41 3.79 24.24
CA ILE A 163 -7.22 4.99 24.04
C ILE A 163 -7.45 5.74 25.36
N ALA A 164 -7.81 5.01 26.41
CA ALA A 164 -8.06 5.59 27.74
C ALA A 164 -6.79 6.17 28.38
N ARG A 165 -5.61 5.60 28.11
CA ARG A 165 -4.33 6.13 28.59
C ARG A 165 -3.97 7.42 27.86
N ASP A 166 -4.08 7.42 26.54
CA ASP A 166 -3.67 8.55 25.71
C ASP A 166 -4.62 9.75 25.93
N SER A 167 -5.89 9.49 26.29
CA SER A 167 -6.85 10.51 26.76
C SER A 167 -6.49 11.13 28.13
N LYS A 168 -5.75 10.41 28.99
CA LYS A 168 -5.33 10.89 30.32
C LYS A 168 -3.99 11.63 30.30
N HIS A 169 -3.20 11.43 29.25
CA HIS A 169 -1.92 12.10 29.02
C HIS A 169 -1.86 12.65 27.60
N PRO A 170 -2.62 13.71 27.27
CA PRO A 170 -2.47 14.38 25.99
C PRO A 170 -1.02 14.89 25.90
N THR A 171 -0.24 14.31 24.99
CA THR A 171 1.09 14.85 24.66
C THR A 171 0.92 16.29 24.16
N PRO A 172 1.73 17.25 24.65
CA PRO A 172 1.65 18.66 24.28
C PRO A 172 2.03 18.91 22.82
#